data_AF-A0A8I1EG43-F1
#
_entry.id   AF-A0A8I1EG43-F1
#
_cell.length_a   1.000
_cell.length_b   1.000
_cell.length_c   1.000
_cell.angle_alpha   90.00
_cell.angle_beta   90.00
_cell.angle_gamma   90.00
#
_symmetry.space_group_name_H-M   'P 1'
#
loop_
_entity.id
_entity.type
_entity.pdbx_description
1 polymer ?
#
loop_
_entity_poly.entity_id
_entity_poly.type
_entity_poly.pdbx_seq_one_letter_code
_entity_poly.pdbx_strand_id
1 'polypeptide(L)'
;MKKNNLVSIYMMPATFNALELKPDQEVDLPTLMIIIQDCLRMNRDGRYTPEQRNGYLEKATKLTKQQNKLLGVYFTSGIDELKKANAAIKKVKDATNQALKDIEKTADTLEQLGALINSLTAVIGLIPKL
;
A
#
# COMPACT_ATOMS: atom_id res chain seq x y z
N MET A 1 16.98 47.70 11.37
CA MET A 1 16.99 47.31 12.80
C MET A 1 16.14 46.05 12.96
N LYS A 2 16.75 44.91 13.30
CA LYS A 2 16.03 43.68 13.67
C LYS A 2 15.43 43.88 15.06
N LYS A 3 14.12 43.66 15.23
CA LYS A 3 13.50 43.49 16.54
C LYS A 3 12.61 42.24 16.53
N ASN A 4 13.23 41.18 17.05
CA ASN A 4 12.69 40.06 17.80
C ASN A 4 11.24 39.62 17.52
N ASN A 5 11.12 38.57 16.70
CA ASN A 5 10.03 37.61 16.80
C ASN A 5 10.19 36.85 18.12
N LEU A 6 9.60 37.38 19.19
CA LEU A 6 9.36 36.62 20.41
C LEU A 6 8.29 35.59 20.11
N VAL A 7 8.72 34.38 19.73
CA VAL A 7 7.84 33.22 19.78
C VAL A 7 7.80 32.80 21.24
N SER A 8 6.68 33.11 21.91
CA SER A 8 6.35 32.48 23.19
C SER A 8 6.22 30.98 22.96
N ILE A 9 7.30 30.24 23.22
CA ILE A 9 7.24 28.79 23.35
C ILE A 9 6.51 28.56 24.67
N TYR A 10 5.21 28.34 24.60
CA TYR A 10 4.43 27.75 25.69
C TYR A 10 5.04 26.37 25.95
N MET A 11 6.05 26.30 26.82
CA MET A 11 6.45 25.04 27.40
C MET A 11 5.35 24.66 28.37
N MET A 12 4.48 23.75 27.93
CA MET A 12 3.51 23.15 28.82
C MET A 12 4.22 22.10 29.68
N PRO A 13 4.12 22.19 31.03
CA PRO A 13 4.39 21.07 31.93
C PRO A 13 3.51 19.83 31.60
N ALA A 14 2.46 20.01 30.81
CA ALA A 14 1.50 18.98 30.41
C ALA A 14 2.05 17.91 29.46
N THR A 15 3.20 18.10 28.81
CA THR A 15 3.80 17.03 27.99
C THR A 15 4.28 15.85 28.83
N PHE A 16 4.55 16.06 30.13
CA PHE A 16 4.96 14.96 31.01
C PHE A 16 3.79 14.03 31.36
N ASN A 17 2.58 14.57 31.55
CA ASN A 17 1.34 13.80 31.68
C ASN A 17 0.77 13.32 30.33
N ALA A 18 1.12 13.98 29.22
CA ALA A 18 0.75 13.54 27.86
C ALA A 18 1.64 12.41 27.32
N LEU A 19 2.74 12.10 28.01
CA LEU A 19 3.63 10.97 27.69
C LEU A 19 3.29 9.69 28.47
N GLU A 20 2.19 9.69 29.21
CA GLU A 20 1.52 8.47 29.65
C GLU A 20 0.57 8.03 28.55
N LEU A 21 1.12 7.41 27.50
CA LEU A 21 0.30 6.63 26.59
C LEU A 21 -0.41 5.58 27.43
N LYS A 22 -1.73 5.71 27.55
CA LYS A 22 -2.54 4.65 28.14
C LYS A 22 -2.25 3.36 27.35
N PRO A 23 -2.24 2.18 27.98
CA PRO A 23 -1.97 0.90 27.30
C PRO A 23 -2.81 0.70 26.03
N ASP A 24 -3.97 1.36 25.95
CA ASP A 24 -4.99 1.22 24.92
C ASP A 24 -5.15 2.49 24.06
N GLN A 25 -4.24 3.46 24.16
CA GLN A 25 -4.32 4.67 23.35
C GLN A 25 -3.88 4.36 21.91
N GLU A 26 -4.84 4.34 21.00
CA GLU A 26 -4.56 4.30 19.57
C GLU A 26 -3.95 5.63 19.13
N VAL A 27 -2.75 5.57 18.57
CA VAL A 27 -2.02 6.73 18.04
C VAL A 27 -1.63 6.41 16.61
N ASP A 28 -1.91 7.33 15.68
CA ASP A 28 -1.45 7.17 14.31
C ASP A 28 0.09 7.20 14.22
N LEU A 29 0.63 6.56 13.18
CA LEU A 29 2.07 6.39 13.00
C LEU A 29 2.86 7.72 12.94
N PRO A 30 2.36 8.78 12.27
CA PRO A 30 2.98 10.10 12.28
C PRO A 30 3.07 10.71 13.69
N THR A 31 1.99 10.64 14.46
CA THR A 31 1.94 11.18 15.82
C THR A 31 2.88 10.42 16.75
N LEU A 32 2.94 9.08 16.63
CA LEU A 32 3.92 8.28 17.37
C LEU A 32 5.37 8.69 17.04
N MET A 33 5.67 9.02 15.78
CA MET A 33 7.00 9.47 15.37
C MET A 33 7.36 10.83 15.97
N ILE A 34 6.41 11.77 16.04
CA ILE A 34 6.60 13.07 16.69
C ILE A 34 6.90 12.89 18.18
N ILE A 35 6.15 12.03 18.87
CA ILE A 35 6.36 11.73 20.29
C ILE A 35 7.76 11.14 20.55
N ILE A 36 8.22 10.24 19.69
CA ILE A 36 9.58 9.68 19.78
C ILE A 36 10.64 10.77 19.59
N GLN A 37 10.46 11.63 18.58
CA GLN A 37 11.38 12.74 18.31
C GLN A 37 11.44 13.72 19.48
N ASP A 38 10.30 14.03 20.09
CA ASP A 38 10.25 14.89 21.27
C ASP A 38 10.95 14.24 22.47
N CYS A 39 10.77 12.94 22.71
CA CYS A 39 11.52 12.25 23.76
C CYS A 39 13.04 12.33 23.52
N LEU A 40 13.50 12.11 22.29
CA LEU A 40 14.93 12.21 21.95
C LEU A 40 15.46 13.65 22.07
N ARG A 41 14.63 14.64 21.74
CA ARG A 41 14.95 16.07 21.92
C ARG A 41 15.10 16.41 23.39
N MET A 42 14.17 15.97 24.25
CA MET A 42 14.23 16.22 25.69
C MET A 42 15.39 15.46 26.36
N ASN A 43 15.76 14.28 25.88
CA ASN A 43 16.97 13.57 26.32
C ASN A 43 18.26 14.37 26.04
N ARG A 44 18.31 15.15 24.95
CA ARG A 44 19.48 15.94 24.57
C ARG A 44 19.47 17.36 25.13
N ASP A 45 18.37 17.78 25.74
CA ASP A 45 18.21 19.12 26.28
C ASP A 45 18.94 19.24 27.62
N GLY A 46 19.95 20.12 27.67
CA GLY A 46 20.78 20.35 28.85
C GLY A 46 20.06 21.00 30.04
N ARG A 47 18.79 21.39 29.88
CA ARG A 47 17.95 21.94 30.96
C ARG A 47 17.37 20.88 31.88
N TYR A 48 17.38 19.60 31.49
CA TYR A 48 16.88 18.48 32.30
C TYR A 48 18.01 17.77 33.06
N THR A 49 17.67 17.16 34.21
CA THR A 49 18.64 16.38 34.99
C THR A 49 19.07 15.11 34.23
N PRO A 50 20.23 14.52 34.54
CA PRO A 50 20.65 13.24 33.97
C PRO A 50 19.58 12.14 34.08
N GLU A 51 18.90 12.04 35.21
CA GLU A 51 17.84 11.05 35.47
C GLU A 51 16.63 11.28 34.56
N GLN A 52 16.19 12.53 34.41
CA GLN A 52 15.09 12.89 33.52
C GLN A 52 15.44 12.59 32.06
N ARG A 53 16.66 12.93 31.64
CA ARG A 53 17.16 12.64 30.29
C ARG A 53 17.19 11.13 30.03
N ASN A 54 17.64 10.32 30.98
CA ASN A 54 17.57 8.86 30.84
C ASN A 54 16.13 8.35 30.74
N GLY A 55 15.21 8.87 31.54
CA GLY A 55 13.79 8.51 31.45
C GLY A 55 13.20 8.78 30.06
N TYR A 56 13.57 9.90 29.42
CA TYR A 56 13.16 10.17 28.04
C TYR A 56 13.78 9.21 27.01
N LEU A 57 15.04 8.81 27.20
CA LEU A 57 15.71 7.84 26.33
C LEU A 57 15.07 6.46 26.39
N GLU A 58 14.73 6.00 27.60
CA GLU A 58 14.05 4.71 27.81
C GLU A 58 12.66 4.71 27.14
N LYS A 59 11.90 5.80 27.31
CA LYS A 59 10.60 5.98 26.65
C LYS A 59 10.73 5.99 25.13
N ALA A 60 11.65 6.76 24.56
CA ALA A 60 11.90 6.78 23.11
C ALA A 60 12.22 5.38 22.56
N THR A 61 13.05 4.63 23.29
CA THR A 61 13.44 3.26 22.93
C THR A 61 12.24 2.32 22.90
N LYS A 62 11.38 2.37 23.93
CA LYS A 62 10.17 1.54 24.02
C LYS A 62 9.18 1.85 22.90
N LEU A 63 8.94 3.14 22.63
CA LEU A 63 8.04 3.59 21.57
C LEU A 63 8.56 3.24 20.18
N THR A 64 9.87 3.35 19.95
CA THR A 64 10.50 2.93 18.67
C THR A 64 10.31 1.43 18.42
N LYS A 65 10.45 0.58 19.45
CA LYS A 65 10.18 -0.86 19.32
C LYS A 65 8.72 -1.15 18.95
N GLN A 66 7.77 -0.42 19.56
CA GLN A 66 6.35 -0.55 19.24
C GLN A 66 6.04 -0.07 17.82
N GLN A 67 6.62 1.05 17.39
CA GLN A 67 6.50 1.58 16.03
C GLN A 67 6.99 0.56 14.99
N ASN A 68 8.17 -0.03 15.20
CA ASN A 68 8.72 -1.03 14.28
C ASN A 68 7.86 -2.30 14.20
N LYS A 69 7.26 -2.71 15.32
CA LYS A 69 6.32 -3.84 15.33
C LYS A 69 5.07 -3.53 14.51
N LEU A 70 4.48 -2.34 14.69
CA LEU A 70 3.31 -1.90 13.92
C LEU A 70 3.63 -1.81 12.43
N LEU A 71 4.73 -1.17 12.06
CA LEU A 71 5.20 -1.12 10.68
C LEU A 71 5.39 -2.51 10.08
N GLY A 72 6.03 -3.43 10.82
CA GLY A 72 6.20 -4.82 10.37
C GLY A 72 4.87 -5.50 10.05
N VAL A 73 3.85 -5.37 10.90
CA VAL A 73 2.52 -5.93 10.66
C VAL A 73 1.86 -5.32 9.43
N TYR A 74 1.88 -3.98 9.29
CA TYR A 74 1.30 -3.29 8.13
C TYR A 74 1.98 -3.69 6.82
N PHE A 75 3.31 -3.77 6.82
CA PHE A 75 4.07 -4.18 5.63
C PHE A 75 3.80 -5.64 5.26
N THR A 76 3.82 -6.57 6.23
CA THR A 76 3.54 -7.99 5.94
C THR A 76 2.12 -8.18 5.41
N SER A 77 1.11 -7.55 6.03
CA SER A 77 -0.28 -7.62 5.57
C SER A 77 -0.45 -7.02 4.17
N GLY A 78 0.12 -5.84 3.92
CA GLY A 78 0.06 -5.19 2.61
C GLY A 78 0.78 -5.99 1.50
N ILE A 79 1.91 -6.62 1.82
CA ILE A 79 2.63 -7.50 0.88
C ILE A 79 1.77 -8.72 0.51
N ASP A 80 1.05 -9.30 1.46
CA ASP A 80 0.19 -10.46 1.18
C ASP A 80 -1.04 -10.07 0.35
N GLU A 81 -1.62 -8.90 0.57
CA GLU A 81 -2.67 -8.35 -0.29
C GLU A 81 -2.18 -8.08 -1.71
N LEU A 82 -1.00 -7.47 -1.87
CA LEU A 82 -0.38 -7.26 -3.18
C LEU A 82 -0.08 -8.58 -3.90
N LYS A 83 0.41 -9.60 -3.17
CA LYS A 83 0.61 -10.94 -3.73
C LYS A 83 -0.69 -11.56 -4.21
N LYS A 84 -1.77 -11.44 -3.43
CA LYS A 84 -3.11 -11.94 -3.82
C LYS A 84 -3.63 -11.21 -5.05
N ALA A 85 -3.50 -9.89 -5.10
CA ALA A 85 -3.89 -9.08 -6.24
C ALA A 85 -3.10 -9.47 -7.51
N ASN A 86 -1.78 -9.65 -7.38
CA ASN A 86 -0.93 -10.08 -8.50
C ASN A 86 -1.31 -11.48 -9.01
N ALA A 87 -1.63 -12.41 -8.11
CA ALA A 87 -2.13 -13.74 -8.50
C ALA A 87 -3.48 -13.67 -9.23
N ALA A 88 -4.39 -12.78 -8.81
CA ALA A 88 -5.66 -12.55 -9.50
C ALA A 88 -5.46 -11.93 -10.90
N ILE A 89 -4.58 -10.93 -11.01
CA ILE A 89 -4.21 -10.33 -12.31
C ILE A 89 -3.63 -11.38 -13.25
N LYS A 90 -2.75 -12.26 -12.75
CA LYS A 90 -2.18 -13.34 -13.56
C LYS A 90 -3.27 -14.29 -14.08
N LYS A 91 -4.24 -14.68 -13.25
CA LYS A 91 -5.38 -15.50 -13.67
C LYS A 91 -6.21 -14.82 -14.76
N VAL A 92 -6.50 -13.53 -14.62
CA VAL A 92 -7.25 -12.76 -15.64
C VAL A 92 -6.46 -12.68 -16.94
N LYS A 93 -5.14 -12.44 -16.88
CA LYS A 93 -4.27 -12.44 -18.04
C LYS A 93 -4.29 -13.79 -18.77
N ASP A 94 -4.16 -14.88 -18.03
CA ASP A 94 -4.17 -16.24 -18.59
C ASP A 94 -5.53 -16.56 -19.24
N ALA A 95 -6.64 -16.17 -18.59
CA ALA A 95 -7.99 -16.30 -19.16
C ALA A 95 -8.18 -15.45 -20.43
N THR A 96 -7.65 -14.23 -20.45
CA THR A 96 -7.72 -13.32 -21.61
C THR A 96 -6.93 -13.89 -22.79
N ASN A 97 -5.75 -14.44 -22.54
CA ASN A 97 -4.94 -15.08 -23.57
C ASN A 97 -5.64 -16.33 -24.14
N GLN A 98 -6.35 -17.09 -23.30
CA GLN A 98 -7.13 -18.22 -23.77
C GLN A 98 -8.32 -17.77 -24.64
N ALA A 99 -9.05 -16.74 -24.20
CA ALA A 99 -10.14 -16.15 -24.98
C ALA A 99 -9.66 -15.62 -26.34
N LEU A 100 -8.47 -15.00 -26.40
CA LEU A 100 -7.83 -14.58 -27.66
C LEU A 100 -7.63 -15.76 -28.63
N LYS A 101 -7.09 -16.88 -28.14
CA LYS A 101 -6.92 -18.09 -28.97
C LYS A 101 -8.23 -18.68 -29.46
N ASP A 102 -9.27 -18.61 -28.63
CA ASP A 102 -10.59 -19.13 -29.00
C ASP A 102 -11.26 -18.22 -30.04
N ILE A 103 -11.04 -16.90 -29.98
CA ILE A 103 -11.44 -15.95 -31.03
C ILE A 103 -10.71 -16.25 -32.34
N GLU A 104 -9.40 -16.48 -32.31
CA GLU A 104 -8.61 -16.84 -33.50
C GLU A 104 -9.15 -18.11 -34.18
N LYS A 105 -9.39 -19.18 -33.41
CA LYS A 105 -10.02 -20.40 -33.95
C LYS A 105 -11.41 -20.17 -34.53
N THR A 106 -12.19 -19.29 -33.92
CA THR A 106 -13.52 -18.94 -34.40
C THR A 106 -13.42 -18.21 -35.74
N ALA A 107 -12.46 -17.29 -35.87
CA ALA A 107 -12.19 -16.60 -37.13
C ALA A 107 -11.78 -17.59 -38.23
N ASP A 108 -10.86 -18.54 -37.94
CA ASP A 108 -10.47 -19.60 -38.89
C ASP A 108 -11.68 -20.44 -39.32
N THR A 109 -12.58 -20.77 -38.38
CA THR A 109 -13.80 -21.52 -38.67
C THR A 109 -14.74 -20.73 -39.58
N LEU A 110 -14.87 -19.42 -39.35
CA LEU A 110 -15.67 -18.54 -40.20
C LEU A 110 -15.10 -18.44 -41.62
N GLU A 111 -13.78 -18.35 -41.78
CA GLU A 111 -13.14 -18.40 -43.10
C GLU A 111 -13.43 -19.71 -43.83
N GLN A 112 -13.31 -20.85 -43.14
CA GLN A 112 -13.60 -22.16 -43.71
C GLN A 112 -15.08 -22.30 -44.12
N LEU A 113 -16.01 -21.81 -43.31
CA LEU A 113 -17.43 -21.78 -43.65
C LEU A 113 -17.71 -20.90 -44.87
N GLY A 114 -17.05 -19.74 -44.98
CA GLY A 114 -17.13 -18.89 -46.17
C GLY A 114 -16.64 -19.60 -47.43
N ALA A 115 -15.51 -20.31 -47.33
CA ALA A 115 -14.99 -21.13 -48.42
C ALA A 115 -15.98 -22.23 -48.83
N LEU A 116 -16.59 -22.92 -47.86
CA LEU A 116 -17.59 -23.95 -48.10
C LEU A 116 -18.84 -23.40 -48.80
N ILE A 117 -19.36 -22.25 -48.37
CA ILE A 117 -20.51 -21.58 -49.01
C ILE A 117 -20.18 -21.23 -50.47
N ASN A 118 -18.98 -20.73 -50.73
CA ASN A 118 -18.53 -20.43 -52.09
C ASN A 118 -18.45 -21.70 -52.94
N SER A 119 -17.90 -22.79 -52.40
CA SER A 119 -17.89 -24.09 -53.07
C SER A 119 -19.30 -24.62 -53.35
N LEU A 120 -20.23 -24.51 -52.39
CA LEU A 120 -21.62 -24.93 -52.57
C LEU A 120 -22.33 -24.11 -53.65
N THR A 121 -22.10 -22.80 -53.67
CA THR A 121 -22.63 -21.88 -54.69
C THR A 121 -22.13 -22.25 -56.08
N ALA A 122 -20.84 -22.60 -56.20
CA ALA A 122 -20.26 -23.06 -57.45
C ALA A 122 -20.92 -24.36 -57.94
N VAL A 123 -21.18 -25.33 -57.03
CA VAL A 123 -21.89 -26.58 -57.37
C VAL A 123 -23.32 -26.31 -57.81
N ILE A 124 -24.07 -25.44 -57.10
CA ILE A 124 -25.44 -25.07 -57.47
C ILE A 124 -25.47 -24.40 -58.85
N GLY A 125 -24.51 -23.52 -59.14
CA GLY A 125 -24.40 -22.85 -60.44
C GLY A 125 -24.15 -23.80 -61.63
N LEU A 126 -23.65 -25.01 -61.37
CA LEU A 126 -23.42 -26.05 -62.37
C LEU A 126 -24.64 -26.94 -62.63
N ILE A 127 -25.69 -26.85 -61.80
CA ILE A 127 -26.94 -27.59 -62.03
C ILE A 127 -27.73 -26.87 -63.12
N PRO A 128 -28.05 -27.53 -64.25
CA PRO A 128 -28.86 -26.94 -65.30
C PRO A 128 -30.24 -26.58 -64.72
N LYS A 129 -30.71 -25.35 -64.94
CA LYS A 129 -32.08 -24.98 -64.59
C LYS A 129 -33.04 -25.87 -65.40
N LEU A 130 -33.74 -26.77 -64.70
CA LEU A 130 -34.89 -27.52 -65.23
C LEU A 130 -36.09 -26.58 -65.39
#